data_AF-A0A0S7WVZ5-F1
#
_entry.id   AF-A0A0S7WVZ5-F1
#
_cell.length_a   1.000
_cell.length_b   1.000
_cell.length_c   1.000
_cell.angle_alpha   90.00
_cell.angle_beta   90.00
_cell.angle_gamma   90.00
#
_symmetry.space_group_name_H-M   'P 1'
#
loop_
_entity.id
_entity.type
_entity.pdbx_description
1 polymer ?
#
loop_
_entity_poly.entity_id
_entity_poly.type
_entity_poly.pdbx_seq_one_letter_code
_entity_poly.pdbx_strand_id
1 'polypeptide(L)'
;MVEHALGNLAEQPFRFRWELRRHAGGALGQVEATFEGERVWPDLVHVRGAWRFGEEEEEEEAYGIGDQQYKSLGTEREWVRGPREEASNPLGQVEVVLGKGPFSFEGEEIHREKRMYVFGFEPNVALLDPTMTKSVTGQIWVDAERLLPERILAREDGVASPSLWWEMAFDEIGGPLELRLPTAGRRHRIVLEPGAEERPQQQLLQAARTVVEARCRSFAPEADIEVDVAGRRIVLDLGNVDAPFKVAQVAVRPGSLELWLGCWPDEDVVTLRAEGVESRYGEGARLAFEREKVSRPLVLLRPLSGTPQGCMRAVRSAFDDLSRPLVEIELDSLCAARLGEDGRLVDRPLAVVVDRRVVDAPIVRRGQLGIIRFGLGMSSDEVRGLVAILESGPLPVALVVKEITAR
;
A
#
# COMPACT_ATOMS: atom_id res chain seq x y z
N MET A 1 -13.11 -11.19 -10.04
CA MET A 1 -11.98 -12.04 -9.57
C MET A 1 -10.65 -11.42 -9.95
N VAL A 2 -10.39 -11.17 -11.25
CA VAL A 2 -9.14 -10.54 -11.71
C VAL A 2 -8.84 -9.21 -11.01
N GLU A 3 -9.81 -8.31 -10.93
CA GLU A 3 -9.66 -7.03 -10.19
C GLU A 3 -9.25 -7.23 -8.72
N HIS A 4 -9.80 -8.26 -8.07
CA HIS A 4 -9.43 -8.60 -6.69
C HIS A 4 -8.01 -9.15 -6.61
N ALA A 5 -7.60 -9.99 -7.57
CA ALA A 5 -6.25 -10.52 -7.64
C ALA A 5 -5.22 -9.41 -7.86
N LEU A 6 -5.51 -8.44 -8.73
CA LEU A 6 -4.68 -7.26 -8.98
C LEU A 6 -4.63 -6.32 -7.77
N GLY A 7 -5.75 -6.10 -7.07
CA GLY A 7 -5.78 -5.38 -5.81
C GLY A 7 -4.91 -6.04 -4.75
N ASN A 8 -5.00 -7.37 -4.61
CA ASN A 8 -4.17 -8.14 -3.68
C ASN A 8 -2.68 -8.08 -4.04
N LEU A 9 -2.33 -8.12 -5.34
CA LEU A 9 -0.95 -7.91 -5.80
C LEU A 9 -0.46 -6.51 -5.42
N ALA A 10 -1.31 -5.49 -5.60
CA ALA A 10 -0.98 -4.11 -5.26
C ALA A 10 -0.75 -3.90 -3.75
N GLU A 11 -1.21 -4.78 -2.87
CA GLU A 11 -0.95 -4.68 -1.44
C GLU A 11 0.29 -5.45 -0.98
N GLN A 12 0.90 -6.25 -1.85
CA GLN A 12 1.95 -7.18 -1.47
C GLN A 12 3.31 -6.80 -2.06
N PRO A 13 4.41 -7.15 -1.35
CA PRO A 13 5.73 -7.16 -1.96
C PRO A 13 5.79 -8.26 -3.02
N PHE A 14 6.48 -8.01 -4.13
CA PHE A 14 6.71 -9.02 -5.18
C PHE A 14 7.95 -8.69 -6.01
N ARG A 15 8.53 -9.73 -6.61
CA ARG A 15 9.47 -9.60 -7.72
C ARG A 15 8.69 -9.62 -9.02
N PHE A 16 9.18 -8.88 -10.00
CA PHE A 16 8.61 -8.90 -11.34
C PHE A 16 9.69 -8.99 -12.40
N ARG A 17 9.32 -9.57 -13.54
CA ARG A 17 10.04 -9.46 -14.79
C ARG A 17 9.04 -9.10 -15.86
N TRP A 18 9.35 -8.14 -16.71
CA TRP A 18 8.55 -7.87 -17.88
C TRP A 18 9.40 -7.70 -19.14
N GLU A 19 8.78 -8.05 -20.25
CA GLU A 19 9.41 -8.06 -21.57
C GLU A 19 8.43 -7.50 -22.60
N LEU A 20 8.94 -6.64 -23.49
CA LEU A 20 8.24 -6.20 -24.70
C LEU A 20 9.12 -6.55 -25.90
N ARG A 21 8.52 -7.15 -26.93
CA ARG A 21 9.13 -7.33 -28.24
C ARG A 21 8.16 -6.83 -29.30
N ARG A 22 8.62 -5.91 -30.13
CA ARG A 22 7.91 -5.43 -31.30
C ARG A 22 8.86 -5.44 -32.49
N HIS A 23 8.71 -6.45 -33.35
CA HIS A 23 9.45 -6.52 -34.61
C HIS A 23 8.85 -5.57 -35.65
N ALA A 24 9.73 -4.98 -36.44
CA ALA A 24 9.39 -3.93 -37.40
C ALA A 24 8.40 -4.45 -38.47
N GLY A 25 7.22 -3.83 -38.49
CA GLY A 25 6.27 -3.89 -39.59
C GLY A 25 5.92 -2.47 -40.00
N GLY A 26 6.68 -1.88 -40.94
CA GLY A 26 6.44 -0.51 -41.43
C GLY A 26 7.37 0.56 -40.84
N ALA A 27 6.84 1.77 -40.63
CA ALA A 27 7.61 2.97 -40.28
C ALA A 27 8.06 3.04 -38.80
N LEU A 28 7.50 2.20 -37.93
CA LEU A 28 7.92 2.10 -36.54
C LEU A 28 9.10 1.11 -36.44
N GLY A 29 10.25 1.58 -35.95
CA GLY A 29 11.42 0.74 -35.74
C GLY A 29 11.19 -0.43 -34.78
N GLN A 30 12.11 -1.39 -34.78
CA GLN A 30 12.12 -2.50 -33.82
C GLN A 30 12.32 -1.96 -32.40
N VAL A 31 11.48 -2.43 -31.47
CA VAL A 31 11.58 -2.08 -30.05
C VAL A 31 11.59 -3.35 -29.24
N GLU A 32 12.59 -3.49 -28.38
CA GLU A 32 12.64 -4.53 -27.36
C GLU A 32 12.84 -3.86 -26.00
N ALA A 33 12.24 -4.43 -24.96
CA ALA A 33 12.43 -3.99 -23.60
C ALA A 33 12.52 -5.23 -22.71
N THR A 34 13.45 -5.25 -21.78
CA THR A 34 13.52 -6.31 -20.77
C THR A 34 13.87 -5.69 -19.44
N PHE A 35 13.00 -5.90 -18.47
CA PHE A 35 13.10 -5.31 -17.15
C PHE A 35 12.80 -6.34 -16.09
N GLU A 36 13.48 -6.20 -14.97
CA GLU A 36 13.19 -6.93 -13.74
C GLU A 36 13.30 -6.00 -12.54
N GLY A 37 12.66 -6.37 -11.46
CA GLY A 37 12.64 -5.52 -10.30
C GLY A 37 11.90 -6.12 -9.12
N GLU A 38 11.84 -5.31 -8.07
CA GLU A 38 11.19 -5.66 -6.82
C GLU A 38 10.29 -4.51 -6.40
N ARG A 39 9.14 -4.85 -5.83
CA ARG A 39 8.25 -3.93 -5.14
C ARG A 39 8.10 -4.41 -3.71
N VAL A 40 8.30 -3.53 -2.72
CA VAL A 40 8.38 -3.94 -1.30
C VAL A 40 7.32 -3.29 -0.41
N TRP A 41 6.85 -2.10 -0.77
CA TRP A 41 5.77 -1.35 -0.07
C TRP A 41 5.03 -0.53 -1.14
N PRO A 42 3.80 0.02 -0.95
CA PRO A 42 2.87 0.27 -2.06
C PRO A 42 3.48 1.10 -3.19
N ASP A 43 4.44 1.98 -2.87
CA ASP A 43 5.09 2.84 -3.85
C ASP A 43 6.63 2.73 -3.89
N LEU A 44 7.26 1.79 -3.17
CA LEU A 44 8.71 1.56 -3.26
C LEU A 44 9.01 0.47 -4.27
N VAL A 45 9.62 0.85 -5.39
CA VAL A 45 9.96 -0.03 -6.50
C VAL A 45 11.42 0.16 -6.85
N HIS A 46 12.13 -0.94 -7.07
CA HIS A 46 13.39 -0.95 -7.80
C HIS A 46 13.15 -1.65 -9.11
N VAL A 47 13.61 -1.03 -10.20
CA VAL A 47 13.53 -1.59 -11.54
C VAL A 47 14.90 -1.45 -12.18
N ARG A 48 15.30 -2.48 -12.93
CA ARG A 48 16.48 -2.46 -13.77
C ARG A 48 16.20 -3.19 -15.06
N GLY A 49 16.79 -2.73 -16.16
CA GLY A 49 16.60 -3.35 -17.45
C GLY A 49 17.22 -2.55 -18.57
N ALA A 50 16.79 -2.85 -19.79
CA ALA A 50 17.24 -2.14 -20.96
C ALA A 50 16.11 -1.99 -21.98
N TRP A 51 16.14 -0.86 -22.68
CA TRP A 51 15.42 -0.64 -23.92
C TRP A 51 16.36 -0.85 -25.10
N ARG A 52 15.86 -1.43 -26.19
CA ARG A 52 16.57 -1.53 -27.46
C ARG A 52 15.70 -0.94 -28.57
N PHE A 53 16.19 0.10 -29.22
CA PHE A 53 15.55 0.77 -30.35
C PHE A 53 16.43 0.58 -31.60
N GLY A 54 16.10 -0.41 -32.43
CA GLY A 54 16.97 -0.81 -33.54
C GLY A 54 18.31 -1.35 -33.03
N GLU A 55 19.41 -0.64 -33.32
CA GLU A 55 20.77 -0.99 -32.88
C GLU A 55 21.19 -0.32 -31.57
N GLU A 56 20.42 0.67 -31.10
CA GLU A 56 20.72 1.40 -29.87
C GLU A 56 20.15 0.66 -28.66
N GLU A 57 20.94 0.53 -27.60
CA GLU A 57 20.55 -0.07 -26.33
C GLU A 57 20.78 0.94 -25.19
N GLU A 58 19.75 1.16 -24.38
CA GLU A 58 19.76 2.08 -23.25
C GLU A 58 19.47 1.28 -21.97
N GLU A 59 20.47 1.14 -21.11
CA GLU A 59 20.31 0.56 -19.78
C GLU A 59 19.64 1.56 -18.84
N GLU A 60 18.70 1.07 -18.05
CA GLU A 60 17.98 1.86 -17.06
C GLU A 60 17.97 1.13 -15.72
N GLU A 61 18.33 1.86 -14.66
CA GLU A 61 18.10 1.46 -13.28
C GLU A 61 17.41 2.61 -12.54
N ALA A 62 16.31 2.31 -11.86
CA ALA A 62 15.55 3.31 -11.13
C ALA A 62 14.98 2.79 -9.81
N TYR A 63 14.94 3.69 -8.82
CA TYR A 63 14.19 3.51 -7.57
C TYR A 63 13.00 4.47 -7.57
N GLY A 64 11.79 3.94 -7.69
CA GLY A 64 10.53 4.67 -7.52
C GLY A 64 10.13 4.75 -6.06
N ILE A 65 9.74 5.93 -5.59
CA ILE A 65 9.23 6.20 -4.24
C ILE A 65 8.06 7.18 -4.34
N GLY A 66 6.84 6.70 -4.21
CA GLY A 66 5.64 7.54 -4.38
C GLY A 66 5.56 8.08 -5.80
N ASP A 67 5.50 9.41 -5.93
CA ASP A 67 5.47 10.15 -7.21
C ASP A 67 6.87 10.54 -7.72
N GLN A 68 7.93 10.06 -7.07
CA GLN A 68 9.32 10.41 -7.40
C GLN A 68 10.10 9.16 -7.83
N GLN A 69 11.15 9.37 -8.61
CA GLN A 69 12.12 8.33 -8.90
C GLN A 69 13.55 8.87 -8.83
N TYR A 70 14.49 7.97 -8.58
CA TYR A 70 15.92 8.17 -8.73
C TYR A 70 16.39 7.27 -9.86
N LYS A 71 16.83 7.84 -10.98
CA LYS A 71 17.30 7.11 -12.16
C LYS A 71 18.82 7.22 -12.27
N SER A 72 19.50 6.12 -12.59
CA SER A 72 20.93 6.14 -12.88
C SER A 72 21.16 6.71 -14.28
N LEU A 73 21.98 7.75 -14.41
CA LEU A 73 22.44 8.25 -15.70
C LEU A 73 23.66 7.46 -16.17
N GLY A 74 23.42 6.32 -16.82
CA GLY A 74 24.47 5.49 -17.42
C GLY A 74 25.42 4.84 -16.41
N THR A 75 26.67 4.61 -16.84
CA THR A 75 27.66 3.81 -16.12
C THR A 75 28.28 4.49 -14.90
N GLU A 76 28.11 5.81 -14.75
CA GLU A 76 28.85 6.60 -13.74
C GLU A 76 28.21 6.62 -12.34
N ARG A 77 27.12 5.86 -12.10
CA ARG A 77 26.40 5.80 -10.81
C ARG A 77 25.94 7.17 -10.29
N GLU A 78 25.72 8.14 -11.18
CA GLU A 78 25.04 9.38 -10.81
C GLU A 78 23.53 9.15 -10.78
N TRP A 79 22.93 9.37 -9.62
CA TRP A 79 21.49 9.25 -9.40
C TRP A 79 20.81 10.59 -9.57
N VAL A 80 19.95 10.70 -10.57
CA VAL A 80 19.15 11.89 -10.82
C VAL A 80 17.75 11.69 -10.32
N ARG A 81 17.30 12.64 -9.50
CA ARG A 81 15.93 12.69 -8.98
C ARG A 81 15.01 13.31 -10.03
N GLY A 82 13.88 12.67 -10.28
CA GLY A 82 12.85 13.14 -11.20
C GLY A 82 11.44 12.75 -10.77
N PRO A 83 10.41 13.22 -11.48
CA PRO A 83 9.06 12.67 -11.35
C PRO A 83 9.08 11.19 -11.75
N ARG A 84 8.22 10.38 -11.12
CA ARG A 84 8.13 8.96 -11.44
C ARG A 84 7.65 8.75 -12.87
N GLU A 85 8.40 7.99 -13.63
CA GLU A 85 8.07 7.58 -14.99
C GLU A 85 7.24 6.30 -14.96
N GLU A 86 6.37 6.14 -15.96
CA GLU A 86 5.50 4.96 -16.07
C GLU A 86 6.31 3.65 -16.16
N ALA A 87 7.50 3.70 -16.78
CA ALA A 87 8.39 2.54 -16.93
C ALA A 87 8.88 1.98 -15.58
N SER A 88 8.96 2.81 -14.54
CA SER A 88 9.36 2.40 -13.19
C SER A 88 8.19 2.01 -12.28
N ASN A 89 6.97 1.97 -12.81
CA ASN A 89 5.77 1.55 -12.11
C ASN A 89 5.22 0.23 -12.69
N PRO A 90 5.58 -0.95 -12.15
CA PRO A 90 5.13 -2.22 -12.69
C PRO A 90 3.60 -2.36 -12.67
N LEU A 91 2.93 -1.81 -11.66
CA LEU A 91 1.47 -1.84 -11.61
C LEU A 91 0.83 -0.86 -12.60
N GLY A 92 1.48 0.27 -12.85
CA GLY A 92 1.10 1.20 -13.92
C GLY A 92 1.19 0.52 -15.29
N GLN A 93 2.30 -0.17 -15.57
CA GLN A 93 2.44 -0.97 -16.80
C GLN A 93 1.32 -2.00 -16.96
N VAL A 94 0.96 -2.71 -15.89
CA VAL A 94 -0.17 -3.64 -15.89
C VAL A 94 -1.48 -2.93 -16.21
N GLU A 95 -1.78 -1.84 -15.51
CA GLU A 95 -3.02 -1.07 -15.71
C GLU A 95 -3.15 -0.56 -17.14
N VAL A 96 -2.08 0.00 -17.70
CA VAL A 96 -2.09 0.53 -19.07
C VAL A 96 -2.29 -0.58 -20.09
N VAL A 97 -1.72 -1.77 -19.89
CA VAL A 97 -1.84 -2.91 -20.83
C VAL A 97 -3.19 -3.60 -20.74
N LEU A 98 -3.72 -3.86 -19.54
CA LEU A 98 -4.99 -4.56 -19.35
C LEU A 98 -6.17 -3.86 -20.03
N GLY A 99 -6.06 -2.55 -20.26
CA GLY A 99 -7.15 -1.76 -20.81
C GLY A 99 -8.33 -1.67 -19.84
N LYS A 100 -9.44 -1.05 -20.27
CA LYS A 100 -10.68 -0.93 -19.48
C LYS A 100 -11.74 -1.97 -19.89
N GLY A 101 -11.32 -3.03 -20.60
CA GLY A 101 -12.21 -4.06 -21.12
C GLY A 101 -12.62 -5.09 -20.07
N PRO A 102 -13.70 -5.85 -20.31
CA PRO A 102 -14.10 -6.95 -19.43
C PRO A 102 -13.14 -8.13 -19.53
N PHE A 103 -13.05 -8.91 -18.45
CA PHE A 103 -12.34 -10.19 -18.42
C PHE A 103 -13.29 -11.35 -18.73
N SER A 104 -12.84 -12.31 -19.56
CA SER A 104 -13.56 -13.54 -19.85
C SER A 104 -12.82 -14.75 -19.28
N PHE A 105 -13.49 -15.60 -18.51
CA PHE A 105 -12.88 -16.84 -18.03
C PHE A 105 -12.70 -17.83 -19.19
N GLU A 106 -11.47 -18.29 -19.41
CA GLU A 106 -11.12 -19.19 -20.52
C GLU A 106 -10.92 -20.63 -20.05
N GLY A 107 -10.54 -20.84 -18.79
CA GLY A 107 -10.42 -22.18 -18.22
C GLY A 107 -9.43 -22.28 -17.07
N GLU A 108 -9.00 -23.52 -16.82
CA GLU A 108 -7.99 -23.86 -15.81
C GLU A 108 -6.77 -24.48 -16.50
N GLU A 109 -5.58 -24.12 -16.02
CA GLU A 109 -4.32 -24.69 -16.49
C GLU A 109 -3.44 -25.10 -15.30
N ILE A 110 -2.52 -26.04 -15.54
CA ILE A 110 -1.46 -26.38 -14.57
C ILE A 110 -0.17 -25.69 -15.03
N HIS A 111 0.33 -24.76 -14.22
CA HIS A 111 1.59 -24.06 -14.46
C HIS A 111 2.50 -24.21 -13.24
N ARG A 112 3.75 -24.66 -13.43
CA ARG A 112 4.72 -24.88 -12.34
C ARG A 112 4.13 -25.68 -11.16
N GLU A 113 3.39 -26.75 -11.46
CA GLU A 113 2.71 -27.61 -10.48
C GLU A 113 1.55 -26.95 -9.69
N LYS A 114 1.17 -25.73 -10.06
CA LYS A 114 0.03 -25.01 -9.47
C LYS A 114 -1.16 -25.01 -10.40
N ARG A 115 -2.36 -24.99 -9.82
CA ARG A 115 -3.60 -24.78 -10.56
C ARG A 115 -3.82 -23.30 -10.76
N MET A 116 -4.03 -22.90 -12.01
CA MET A 116 -4.22 -21.52 -12.42
C MET A 116 -5.59 -21.33 -13.06
N TYR A 117 -6.28 -20.25 -12.71
CA TYR A 117 -7.41 -19.75 -13.48
C TYR A 117 -6.89 -18.83 -14.59
N VAL A 118 -7.35 -19.06 -15.82
CA VAL A 118 -6.95 -18.28 -17.00
C VAL A 118 -8.11 -17.38 -17.42
N PHE A 119 -7.83 -16.09 -17.56
CA PHE A 119 -8.80 -15.12 -18.06
C PHE A 119 -8.25 -14.40 -19.29
N GLY A 120 -9.07 -14.31 -20.32
CA GLY A 120 -8.83 -13.48 -21.50
C GLY A 120 -9.23 -12.02 -21.25
N PHE A 121 -8.55 -11.10 -21.93
CA PHE A 121 -8.90 -9.68 -21.97
C PHE A 121 -8.49 -9.05 -23.31
N GLU A 122 -9.05 -7.87 -23.62
CA GLU A 122 -8.67 -7.05 -24.77
C GLU A 122 -7.60 -6.03 -24.34
N PRO A 123 -6.32 -6.19 -24.75
CA PRO A 123 -5.26 -5.29 -24.33
C PRO A 123 -5.41 -3.89 -24.93
N ASN A 124 -4.74 -2.91 -24.33
CA ASN A 124 -4.63 -1.57 -24.91
C ASN A 124 -3.69 -1.57 -26.13
N VAL A 125 -4.27 -1.85 -27.31
CA VAL A 125 -3.54 -1.93 -28.57
C VAL A 125 -2.81 -0.62 -28.91
N ALA A 126 -3.34 0.54 -28.53
CA ALA A 126 -2.70 1.82 -28.84
C ALA A 126 -1.32 1.97 -28.19
N LEU A 127 -1.11 1.33 -27.04
CA LEU A 127 0.20 1.28 -26.38
C LEU A 127 1.13 0.30 -27.09
N LEU A 128 0.64 -0.92 -27.34
CA LEU A 128 1.46 -2.04 -27.82
C LEU A 128 1.78 -1.91 -29.33
N ASP A 129 0.80 -1.54 -30.13
CA ASP A 129 0.86 -1.29 -31.57
C ASP A 129 0.23 0.07 -31.91
N PRO A 130 1.00 1.18 -31.87
CA PRO A 130 0.48 2.52 -32.14
C PRO A 130 -0.14 2.69 -33.55
N THR A 131 0.18 1.82 -34.51
CA THR A 131 -0.44 1.80 -35.84
C THR A 131 -1.84 1.17 -35.84
N MET A 132 -2.24 0.51 -34.75
CA MET A 132 -3.53 -0.17 -34.59
C MET A 132 -3.79 -1.19 -35.71
N THR A 133 -2.72 -1.79 -36.23
CA THR A 133 -2.74 -2.70 -37.39
C THR A 133 -2.85 -4.16 -36.99
N LYS A 134 -2.39 -4.50 -35.79
CA LYS A 134 -2.36 -5.87 -35.28
C LYS A 134 -3.57 -6.15 -34.41
N SER A 135 -4.12 -7.34 -34.55
CA SER A 135 -5.07 -7.89 -33.57
C SER A 135 -4.27 -8.46 -32.40
N VAL A 136 -4.60 -8.05 -31.17
CA VAL A 136 -3.86 -8.44 -29.97
C VAL A 136 -4.84 -9.03 -28.96
N THR A 137 -4.51 -10.19 -28.41
CA THR A 137 -5.26 -10.83 -27.33
C THR A 137 -4.43 -10.88 -26.06
N GLY A 138 -5.11 -10.73 -24.92
CA GLY A 138 -4.51 -10.73 -23.59
C GLY A 138 -4.95 -11.94 -22.78
N GLN A 139 -4.06 -12.48 -21.96
CA GLN A 139 -4.36 -13.53 -20.99
C GLN A 139 -3.71 -13.22 -19.64
N ILE A 140 -4.41 -13.51 -18.54
CA ILE A 140 -3.90 -13.42 -17.18
C ILE A 140 -4.09 -14.76 -16.46
N TRP A 141 -3.02 -15.24 -15.82
CA TRP A 141 -3.01 -16.45 -15.02
C TRP A 141 -3.04 -16.07 -13.54
N VAL A 142 -4.08 -16.54 -12.84
CA VAL A 142 -4.31 -16.29 -11.42
C VAL A 142 -4.18 -17.60 -10.66
N ASP A 143 -3.30 -17.65 -9.65
CA ASP A 143 -3.15 -18.80 -8.74
C ASP A 143 -4.50 -19.11 -8.10
N ALA A 144 -5.00 -20.33 -8.29
CA ALA A 144 -6.34 -20.72 -7.88
C ALA A 144 -6.51 -20.81 -6.35
N GLU A 145 -5.41 -20.95 -5.61
CA GLU A 145 -5.41 -21.04 -4.14
C GLU A 145 -5.21 -19.66 -3.52
N ARG A 146 -4.22 -18.91 -4.02
CA ARG A 146 -3.83 -17.61 -3.44
C ARG A 146 -4.63 -16.44 -3.99
N LEU A 147 -5.28 -16.62 -5.14
CA LEU A 147 -5.96 -15.56 -5.89
C LEU A 147 -5.02 -14.39 -6.19
N LEU A 148 -3.80 -14.70 -6.63
CA LEU A 148 -2.78 -13.75 -7.02
C LEU A 148 -2.38 -13.97 -8.48
N PRO A 149 -2.16 -12.91 -9.27
CA PRO A 149 -1.68 -13.05 -10.63
C PRO A 149 -0.21 -13.51 -10.61
N GLU A 150 0.11 -14.52 -11.42
CA GLU A 150 1.50 -14.94 -11.65
C GLU A 150 2.05 -14.44 -12.99
N ARG A 151 1.16 -14.22 -13.95
CA ARG A 151 1.55 -13.88 -15.32
C ARG A 151 0.46 -13.11 -16.03
N ILE A 152 0.85 -12.11 -16.81
CA ILE A 152 0.01 -11.37 -17.75
C ILE A 152 0.73 -11.37 -19.09
N LEU A 153 0.03 -11.75 -20.15
CA LEU A 153 0.55 -11.85 -21.51
C LEU A 153 -0.37 -11.07 -22.45
N ALA A 154 0.19 -10.28 -23.35
CA ALA A 154 -0.50 -9.72 -24.50
C ALA A 154 0.33 -10.02 -25.76
N ARG A 155 -0.30 -10.61 -26.79
CA ARG A 155 0.40 -11.01 -28.02
C ARG A 155 -0.50 -10.92 -29.24
N GLU A 156 0.11 -10.90 -30.41
CA GLU A 156 -0.59 -10.97 -31.69
C GLU A 156 -1.47 -12.23 -31.79
N ASP A 157 -2.74 -12.04 -32.15
CA ASP A 157 -3.73 -13.11 -32.19
C ASP A 157 -3.59 -14.02 -33.43
N GLY A 158 -3.76 -15.34 -33.24
CA GLY A 158 -3.72 -16.32 -34.32
C GLY A 158 -2.37 -16.54 -35.01
N VAL A 159 -1.27 -15.97 -34.48
CA VAL A 159 0.07 -16.08 -35.09
C VAL A 159 1.01 -16.94 -34.24
N ALA A 160 1.65 -17.94 -34.86
CA ALA A 160 2.57 -18.86 -34.17
C ALA A 160 3.87 -18.20 -33.69
N SER A 161 4.33 -17.17 -34.38
CA SER A 161 5.51 -16.37 -34.04
C SER A 161 5.12 -14.89 -34.04
N PRO A 162 4.50 -14.41 -32.95
CA PRO A 162 3.91 -13.09 -32.91
C PRO A 162 5.00 -12.03 -33.04
N SER A 163 4.75 -11.05 -33.91
CA SER A 163 5.67 -9.92 -34.10
C SER A 163 5.53 -8.86 -33.00
N LEU A 164 4.53 -9.02 -32.14
CA LEU A 164 4.24 -8.21 -30.97
C LEU A 164 4.01 -9.13 -29.78
N TRP A 165 4.79 -8.91 -28.72
CA TRP A 165 4.75 -9.68 -27.48
C TRP A 165 4.98 -8.74 -26.31
N TRP A 166 4.11 -8.79 -25.31
CA TRP A 166 4.31 -8.15 -24.02
C TRP A 166 3.98 -9.17 -22.93
N GLU A 167 4.88 -9.35 -21.97
CA GLU A 167 4.68 -10.28 -20.87
C GLU A 167 5.16 -9.65 -19.57
N MET A 168 4.41 -9.84 -18.49
CA MET A 168 4.86 -9.58 -17.14
C MET A 168 4.61 -10.82 -16.27
N ALA A 169 5.65 -11.27 -15.58
CA ALA A 169 5.61 -12.35 -14.61
C ALA A 169 5.89 -11.82 -13.20
N PHE A 170 5.21 -12.40 -12.21
CA PHE A 170 5.34 -12.07 -10.80
C PHE A 170 5.83 -13.29 -10.02
N ASP A 171 6.84 -13.08 -9.18
CA ASP A 171 7.41 -14.10 -8.32
C ASP A 171 7.52 -13.57 -6.88
N GLU A 172 7.72 -14.46 -5.90
CA GLU A 172 7.92 -14.11 -4.48
C GLU A 172 6.86 -13.17 -3.86
N ILE A 173 5.61 -13.26 -4.35
CA ILE A 173 4.52 -12.42 -3.88
C ILE A 173 4.24 -12.69 -2.39
N GLY A 174 4.26 -11.63 -1.57
CA GLY A 174 4.11 -11.70 -0.11
C GLY A 174 5.36 -12.17 0.63
N GLY A 175 6.47 -12.39 -0.07
CA GLY A 175 7.75 -12.77 0.52
C GLY A 175 8.48 -11.62 1.23
N PRO A 176 9.45 -11.92 2.12
CA PRO A 176 10.29 -10.91 2.75
C PRO A 176 11.28 -10.32 1.74
N LEU A 177 10.88 -9.23 1.09
CA LEU A 177 11.76 -8.45 0.23
C LEU A 177 12.30 -7.24 1.01
N GLU A 178 13.58 -6.91 0.82
CA GLU A 178 14.22 -5.73 1.40
C GLU A 178 14.92 -4.95 0.30
N LEU A 179 14.39 -3.76 -0.01
CA LEU A 179 15.09 -2.83 -0.90
C LEU A 179 16.04 -1.96 -0.09
N ARG A 180 17.33 -2.17 -0.31
CA ARG A 180 18.38 -1.30 0.21
C ARG A 180 18.54 -0.12 -0.73
N LEU A 181 18.02 1.03 -0.33
CA LEU A 181 18.29 2.27 -1.05
C LEU A 181 19.81 2.53 -1.04
N PRO A 182 20.40 3.02 -2.15
CA PRO A 182 21.83 3.32 -2.24
C PRO A 182 22.31 4.44 -1.29
N THR A 183 21.41 4.95 -0.44
CA THR A 183 21.63 6.00 0.55
C THR A 183 21.66 5.50 2.01
N ALA A 184 21.68 4.18 2.24
CA ALA A 184 21.79 3.63 3.60
C ALA A 184 23.07 4.13 4.31
N GLY A 185 22.94 4.59 5.56
CA GLY A 185 24.05 5.18 6.34
C GLY A 185 24.31 6.68 6.11
N ARG A 186 23.56 7.34 5.23
CA ARG A 186 23.59 8.80 5.07
C ARG A 186 22.62 9.50 6.00
N ARG A 187 22.87 10.78 6.29
CA ARG A 187 21.89 11.63 7.00
C ARG A 187 20.82 12.04 5.99
N HIS A 188 19.55 11.89 6.33
CA HIS A 188 18.43 12.22 5.45
C HIS A 188 17.73 13.46 5.97
N ARG A 189 17.61 14.48 5.12
CA ARG A 189 16.80 15.65 5.41
C ARG A 189 15.43 15.49 4.76
N ILE A 190 14.39 15.49 5.57
CA ILE A 190 13.00 15.38 5.15
C ILE A 190 12.28 16.70 5.47
N VAL A 191 11.56 17.25 4.50
CA VAL A 191 10.79 18.48 4.66
C VAL A 191 9.31 18.14 4.65
N LEU A 192 8.62 18.45 5.74
CA LEU A 192 7.19 18.31 5.90
C LEU A 192 6.52 19.69 5.82
N GLU A 193 5.40 19.78 5.12
CA GLU A 193 4.59 20.99 5.04
C GLU A 193 3.13 20.69 5.35
N PRO A 194 2.37 21.66 5.88
CA PRO A 194 0.91 21.59 5.90
C PRO A 194 0.35 21.38 4.48
N GLY A 195 -0.84 20.79 4.40
CA GLY A 195 -1.60 20.73 3.15
C GLY A 195 -1.74 22.11 2.48
N ALA A 196 -1.82 22.16 1.15
CA ALA A 196 -1.72 23.41 0.38
C ALA A 196 -2.73 24.50 0.79
N GLU A 197 -3.90 24.10 1.29
CA GLU A 197 -4.97 24.98 1.72
C GLU A 197 -4.85 25.44 3.19
N GLU A 198 -4.02 24.76 3.99
CA GLU A 198 -3.91 25.01 5.42
C GLU A 198 -2.85 26.07 5.73
N ARG A 199 -3.25 27.14 6.43
CA ARG A 199 -2.34 28.13 7.03
C ARG A 199 -2.37 28.01 8.55
N PRO A 200 -1.78 26.94 9.11
CA PRO A 200 -1.82 26.73 10.55
C PRO A 200 -1.09 27.85 11.28
N GLN A 201 -1.59 28.19 12.46
CA GLN A 201 -0.88 29.08 13.38
C GLN A 201 0.44 28.43 13.82
N GLN A 202 1.45 29.24 14.15
CA GLN A 202 2.76 28.74 14.56
C GLN A 202 2.68 27.80 15.78
N GLN A 203 1.72 28.02 16.68
CA GLN A 203 1.48 27.13 17.83
C GLN A 203 1.07 25.71 17.41
N LEU A 204 0.23 25.57 16.39
CA LEU A 204 -0.18 24.26 15.86
C LEU A 204 1.00 23.55 15.17
N LEU A 205 1.86 24.29 14.48
CA LEU A 205 3.10 23.73 13.90
C LEU A 205 4.08 23.25 14.97
N GLN A 206 4.21 23.97 16.09
CA GLN A 206 5.03 23.53 17.20
C GLN A 206 4.45 22.28 17.87
N ALA A 207 3.13 22.22 18.06
CA ALA A 207 2.47 21.00 18.54
C ALA A 207 2.68 19.82 17.58
N ALA A 208 2.57 20.06 16.27
CA ALA A 208 2.81 19.04 15.25
C ALA A 208 4.27 18.55 15.25
N ARG A 209 5.24 19.46 15.44
CA ARG A 209 6.66 19.12 15.60
C ARG A 209 6.88 18.17 16.77
N THR A 210 6.25 18.44 17.92
CA THR A 210 6.33 17.53 19.09
C THR A 210 5.76 16.16 18.80
N VAL A 211 4.60 16.07 18.12
CA VAL A 211 4.00 14.79 17.72
C VAL A 211 4.90 14.04 16.73
N VAL A 212 5.41 14.72 15.70
CA VAL A 212 6.34 14.16 14.71
C VAL A 212 7.60 13.61 15.39
N GLU A 213 8.22 14.39 16.27
CA GLU A 213 9.42 13.96 16.99
C GLU A 213 9.17 12.72 17.84
N ALA A 214 8.07 12.70 18.60
CA ALA A 214 7.69 11.55 19.43
C ALA A 214 7.48 10.28 18.58
N ARG A 215 6.82 10.41 17.43
CA ARG A 215 6.59 9.30 16.49
C ARG A 215 7.88 8.74 15.93
N CYS A 216 8.76 9.62 15.44
CA CYS A 216 10.03 9.20 14.86
C CYS A 216 10.88 8.46 15.90
N ARG A 217 10.96 8.99 17.13
CA ARG A 217 11.72 8.36 18.22
C ARG A 217 11.11 7.03 18.67
N SER A 218 9.78 6.92 18.75
CA SER A 218 9.10 5.66 19.10
C SER A 218 9.28 4.59 18.01
N PHE A 219 9.23 4.98 16.72
CA PHE A 219 9.38 4.05 15.61
C PHE A 219 10.84 3.63 15.33
N ALA A 220 11.79 4.56 15.46
CA ALA A 220 13.20 4.35 15.19
C ALA A 220 14.06 4.84 16.38
N PRO A 221 14.04 4.12 17.52
CA PRO A 221 14.70 4.57 18.76
C PRO A 221 16.21 4.71 18.65
N GLU A 222 16.84 3.95 17.75
CA GLU A 222 18.30 3.97 17.52
C GLU A 222 18.72 5.05 16.50
N ALA A 223 17.78 5.71 15.82
CA ALA A 223 18.08 6.72 14.82
C ALA A 223 18.48 8.05 15.48
N ASP A 224 19.41 8.76 14.85
CA ASP A 224 19.78 10.12 15.21
C ASP A 224 18.73 11.08 14.64
N ILE A 225 17.79 11.55 15.47
CA ILE A 225 16.62 12.31 15.04
C ILE A 225 16.70 13.75 15.55
N GLU A 226 16.71 14.68 14.61
CA GLU A 226 16.55 16.12 14.83
C GLU A 226 15.29 16.62 14.13
N VAL A 227 14.46 17.38 14.85
CA VAL A 227 13.21 17.95 14.30
C VAL A 227 13.15 19.44 14.62
N ASP A 228 13.04 20.27 13.60
CA ASP A 228 12.96 21.73 13.72
C ASP A 228 11.78 22.32 12.95
N VAL A 229 11.34 23.51 13.33
CA VAL A 229 10.30 24.29 12.64
C VAL A 229 10.94 25.46 11.93
N ALA A 230 11.01 25.39 10.60
CA ALA A 230 11.56 26.44 9.74
C ALA A 230 10.43 27.14 8.97
N GLY A 231 9.92 28.25 9.52
CA GLY A 231 8.82 29.00 8.92
C GLY A 231 7.51 28.20 8.95
N ARG A 232 7.06 27.73 7.77
CA ARG A 232 5.84 26.89 7.63
C ARG A 232 6.17 25.39 7.46
N ARG A 233 7.42 25.02 7.66
CA ARG A 233 7.94 23.68 7.42
C ARG A 233 8.35 23.03 8.73
N ILE A 234 8.16 21.73 8.83
CA ILE A 234 8.86 20.91 9.81
C ILE A 234 9.99 20.20 9.07
N VAL A 235 11.21 20.41 9.53
CA VAL A 235 12.41 19.78 8.97
C VAL A 235 12.79 18.64 9.90
N LEU A 236 12.86 17.44 9.34
CA LEU A 236 13.23 16.21 10.03
C LEU A 236 14.57 15.74 9.46
N ASP A 237 15.63 15.83 10.24
CA ASP A 237 16.94 15.29 9.89
C ASP A 237 17.12 13.92 10.59
N LEU A 238 17.35 12.87 9.81
CA LEU A 238 17.48 11.48 10.27
C LEU A 238 18.88 10.92 9.95
N GLY A 239 19.67 10.58 10.95
CA GLY A 239 20.89 9.77 10.81
C GLY A 239 20.66 8.33 11.28
N ASN A 240 21.51 7.41 10.82
CA ASN A 240 21.52 6.01 11.27
C ASN A 240 20.15 5.31 11.18
N VAL A 241 19.44 5.51 10.08
CA VAL A 241 18.14 4.88 9.84
C VAL A 241 18.18 4.05 8.55
N ASP A 242 17.75 2.80 8.64
CA ASP A 242 17.71 1.89 7.49
C ASP A 242 16.61 2.29 6.49
N ALA A 243 15.47 2.75 7.01
CA ALA A 243 14.28 3.11 6.23
C ALA A 243 13.78 4.52 6.58
N PRO A 244 14.50 5.60 6.19
CA PRO A 244 14.10 6.99 6.47
C PRO A 244 12.69 7.31 5.95
N PHE A 245 12.29 6.67 4.85
CA PHE A 245 10.97 6.82 4.28
C PHE A 245 9.85 6.27 5.17
N LYS A 246 10.05 5.10 5.81
CA LYS A 246 9.07 4.55 6.76
C LYS A 246 8.88 5.49 7.95
N VAL A 247 9.96 6.10 8.43
CA VAL A 247 9.92 7.14 9.47
C VAL A 247 9.09 8.35 9.00
N ALA A 248 9.33 8.82 7.78
CA ALA A 248 8.59 9.95 7.19
C ALA A 248 7.08 9.66 7.09
N GLN A 249 6.71 8.45 6.65
CA GLN A 249 5.31 8.02 6.57
C GLN A 249 4.64 8.03 7.95
N VAL A 250 5.30 7.42 8.95
CA VAL A 250 4.81 7.41 10.33
C VAL A 250 4.66 8.83 10.88
N ALA A 251 5.60 9.73 10.57
CA ALA A 251 5.57 11.12 11.00
C ALA A 251 4.33 11.88 10.50
N VAL A 252 3.94 11.71 9.22
CA VAL A 252 2.87 12.50 8.58
C VAL A 252 1.47 11.93 8.71
N ARG A 253 1.31 10.68 9.17
CA ARG A 253 -0.03 10.07 9.27
C ARG A 253 -0.94 10.85 10.24
N PRO A 254 -2.24 11.07 9.94
CA PRO A 254 -3.10 11.86 10.83
C PRO A 254 -3.13 11.30 12.25
N GLY A 255 -3.15 9.97 12.40
CA GLY A 255 -3.13 9.30 13.69
C GLY A 255 -4.43 9.47 14.46
N SER A 256 -5.57 9.52 13.78
CA SER A 256 -6.89 9.49 14.41
C SER A 256 -7.30 8.05 14.73
N LEU A 257 -7.89 7.81 15.90
CA LEU A 257 -8.38 6.50 16.33
C LEU A 257 -9.85 6.60 16.74
N GLU A 258 -10.66 5.75 16.13
CA GLU A 258 -12.07 5.58 16.46
C GLU A 258 -12.34 4.10 16.74
N LEU A 259 -13.23 3.82 17.67
CA LEU A 259 -13.73 2.47 17.93
C LEU A 259 -15.19 2.43 17.52
N TRP A 260 -15.55 1.44 16.71
CA TRP A 260 -16.90 1.29 16.19
C TRP A 260 -17.47 -0.06 16.58
N LEU A 261 -18.74 -0.07 17.00
CA LEU A 261 -19.48 -1.32 17.08
C LEU A 261 -19.77 -1.79 15.65
N GLY A 262 -19.33 -2.98 15.31
CA GLY A 262 -19.55 -3.57 14.00
C GLY A 262 -20.49 -4.78 14.03
N CYS A 263 -20.88 -5.23 12.84
CA CYS A 263 -21.37 -6.58 12.61
C CYS A 263 -20.92 -7.09 11.23
N TRP A 264 -20.80 -8.40 11.12
CA TRP A 264 -20.65 -9.05 9.82
C TRP A 264 -21.97 -8.94 9.07
N PRO A 265 -21.97 -8.55 7.78
CA PRO A 265 -23.19 -8.53 7.00
C PRO A 265 -23.73 -9.96 6.79
N ASP A 266 -25.04 -10.12 6.84
CA ASP A 266 -25.70 -11.41 6.58
C ASP A 266 -25.82 -11.73 5.08
N GLU A 267 -25.49 -10.76 4.21
CA GLU A 267 -25.64 -10.84 2.76
C GLU A 267 -24.30 -10.67 2.04
N ASP A 268 -24.27 -11.07 0.77
CA ASP A 268 -23.10 -10.87 -0.09
C ASP A 268 -22.78 -9.37 -0.24
N VAL A 269 -21.50 -9.04 -0.14
CA VAL A 269 -20.99 -7.67 -0.30
C VAL A 269 -21.43 -7.04 -1.62
N VAL A 270 -21.56 -7.86 -2.67
CA VAL A 270 -21.95 -7.43 -4.02
C VAL A 270 -23.38 -6.86 -4.04
N THR A 271 -24.26 -7.31 -3.16
CA THR A 271 -25.65 -6.80 -3.07
C THR A 271 -25.76 -5.59 -2.13
N LEU A 272 -24.81 -5.43 -1.21
CA LEU A 272 -24.75 -4.32 -0.26
C LEU A 272 -24.17 -3.05 -0.91
N ARG A 273 -25.01 -2.32 -1.63
CA ARG A 273 -24.68 -0.94 -2.05
C ARG A 273 -24.61 -0.03 -0.83
N ALA A 274 -23.71 0.96 -0.85
CA ALA A 274 -23.55 1.93 0.24
C ALA A 274 -24.87 2.58 0.68
N GLU A 275 -25.75 2.91 -0.28
CA GLU A 275 -27.07 3.51 -0.04
C GLU A 275 -28.06 2.58 0.70
N GLY A 276 -27.88 1.27 0.59
CA GLY A 276 -28.73 0.27 1.25
C GLY A 276 -28.32 -0.06 2.68
N VAL A 277 -27.09 0.28 3.08
CA VAL A 277 -26.53 -0.09 4.39
C VAL A 277 -27.29 0.60 5.51
N GLU A 278 -27.49 1.92 5.44
CA GLU A 278 -28.20 2.67 6.49
C GLU A 278 -29.66 2.23 6.62
N SER A 279 -30.35 2.02 5.49
CA SER A 279 -31.75 1.56 5.49
C SER A 279 -31.92 0.21 6.20
N ARG A 280 -30.88 -0.63 6.22
CA ARG A 280 -30.94 -2.00 6.74
C ARG A 280 -30.37 -2.14 8.14
N TYR A 281 -29.25 -1.49 8.40
CA TYR A 281 -28.50 -1.62 9.65
C TYR A 281 -28.70 -0.45 10.61
N GLY A 282 -29.43 0.59 10.18
CA GLY A 282 -29.78 1.77 10.97
C GLY A 282 -29.05 3.03 10.50
N GLU A 283 -29.57 4.18 10.94
CA GLU A 283 -29.01 5.50 10.62
C GLU A 283 -27.53 5.60 11.04
N GLY A 284 -26.68 6.08 10.12
CA GLY A 284 -25.23 6.21 10.33
C GLY A 284 -24.43 4.92 10.15
N ALA A 285 -25.08 3.80 9.83
CA ALA A 285 -24.38 2.56 9.52
C ALA A 285 -23.66 2.65 8.17
N ARG A 286 -22.40 2.24 8.11
CA ARG A 286 -21.59 2.28 6.88
C ARG A 286 -20.85 0.98 6.64
N LEU A 287 -20.72 0.59 5.37
CA LEU A 287 -19.91 -0.55 4.98
C LEU A 287 -18.42 -0.14 4.98
N ALA A 288 -17.59 -0.99 5.55
CA ALA A 288 -16.15 -0.87 5.56
C ALA A 288 -15.51 -2.25 5.34
N PHE A 289 -14.19 -2.26 5.16
CA PHE A 289 -13.43 -3.46 4.86
C PHE A 289 -12.20 -3.50 5.75
N GLU A 290 -11.98 -4.63 6.42
CA GLU A 290 -10.82 -4.84 7.27
C GLU A 290 -9.55 -4.79 6.42
N ARG A 291 -8.68 -3.81 6.68
CA ARG A 291 -7.48 -3.51 5.87
C ARG A 291 -7.79 -3.40 4.38
N GLU A 292 -8.96 -2.84 4.05
CA GLU A 292 -9.42 -2.66 2.65
C GLU A 292 -9.68 -3.99 1.91
N LYS A 293 -9.62 -5.13 2.60
CA LYS A 293 -9.88 -6.45 2.02
C LYS A 293 -11.39 -6.66 1.83
N VAL A 294 -11.83 -6.63 0.57
CA VAL A 294 -13.24 -6.83 0.19
C VAL A 294 -13.81 -8.16 0.69
N SER A 295 -12.97 -9.18 0.86
CA SER A 295 -13.34 -10.49 1.42
C SER A 295 -13.64 -10.48 2.92
N ARG A 296 -13.37 -9.37 3.62
CA ARG A 296 -13.67 -9.16 5.04
C ARG A 296 -14.54 -7.92 5.22
N PRO A 297 -15.80 -7.96 4.74
CA PRO A 297 -16.72 -6.85 4.88
C PRO A 297 -17.14 -6.68 6.34
N LEU A 298 -17.31 -5.44 6.76
CA LEU A 298 -17.79 -5.12 8.10
C LEU A 298 -18.78 -3.96 8.00
N VAL A 299 -19.95 -4.11 8.61
CA VAL A 299 -20.88 -2.99 8.76
C VAL A 299 -20.57 -2.29 10.07
N LEU A 300 -20.13 -1.04 9.99
CA LEU A 300 -19.90 -0.17 11.13
C LEU A 300 -21.24 0.44 11.54
N LEU A 301 -21.79 0.03 12.68
CA LEU A 301 -23.13 0.43 13.12
C LEU A 301 -23.15 1.82 13.74
N ARG A 302 -22.22 2.07 14.68
CA ARG A 302 -22.08 3.37 15.34
C ARG A 302 -20.69 3.52 15.97
N PRO A 303 -20.18 4.76 16.07
CA PRO A 303 -18.98 5.01 16.85
C PRO A 303 -19.31 4.84 18.33
N LEU A 304 -18.34 4.33 19.10
CA LEU A 304 -18.45 4.30 20.55
C LEU A 304 -18.23 5.70 21.11
N SER A 305 -19.11 6.11 22.03
CA SER A 305 -19.11 7.47 22.57
C SER A 305 -17.85 7.76 23.39
N GLY A 306 -17.17 8.86 23.06
CA GLY A 306 -15.88 9.26 23.63
C GLY A 306 -14.74 8.97 22.66
N THR A 307 -13.84 9.92 22.44
CA THR A 307 -12.66 9.68 21.60
C THR A 307 -11.80 8.63 22.29
N PRO A 308 -11.58 7.45 21.70
CA PRO A 308 -10.73 6.42 22.30
C PRO A 308 -9.37 6.99 22.70
N GLN A 309 -8.85 7.95 21.93
CA GLN A 309 -7.63 8.68 22.23
C GLN A 309 -7.60 9.43 23.56
N GLY A 310 -8.72 10.01 24.00
CA GLY A 310 -8.80 10.63 25.33
C GLY A 310 -8.91 9.60 26.46
N CYS A 311 -9.21 8.35 26.12
CA CYS A 311 -9.41 7.21 27.02
C CYS A 311 -8.22 6.24 27.08
N MET A 312 -7.20 6.41 26.22
CA MET A 312 -6.06 5.49 26.18
C MET A 312 -5.12 5.79 27.35
N ARG A 313 -4.87 4.77 28.17
CA ARG A 313 -3.87 4.82 29.22
C ARG A 313 -2.48 4.46 28.70
N ALA A 314 -2.40 3.45 27.83
CA ALA A 314 -1.16 2.99 27.24
C ALA A 314 -1.41 2.33 25.88
N VAL A 315 -0.42 2.40 24.99
CA VAL A 315 -0.38 1.68 23.73
C VAL A 315 0.98 0.99 23.64
N ARG A 316 1.02 -0.30 23.30
CA ARG A 316 2.27 -1.06 23.22
C ARG A 316 2.22 -2.13 22.13
N SER A 317 3.40 -2.49 21.65
CA SER A 317 3.57 -3.70 20.85
C SER A 317 3.47 -4.92 21.76
N ALA A 318 2.74 -5.94 21.34
CA ALA A 318 2.69 -7.23 22.02
C ALA A 318 2.76 -8.36 20.99
N PHE A 319 2.74 -9.60 21.49
CA PHE A 319 2.69 -10.80 20.67
C PHE A 319 1.54 -11.68 21.16
N ASP A 320 0.90 -12.39 20.24
CA ASP A 320 -0.04 -13.45 20.61
C ASP A 320 0.69 -14.76 20.99
N ASP A 321 -0.09 -15.79 21.31
CA ASP A 321 0.42 -17.12 21.69
C ASP A 321 1.23 -17.80 20.57
N LEU A 322 1.15 -17.31 19.33
CA LEU A 322 1.88 -17.80 18.16
C LEU A 322 3.04 -16.88 17.78
N SER A 323 3.45 -15.98 18.67
CA SER A 323 4.52 -14.99 18.44
C SER A 323 4.25 -14.07 17.25
N ARG A 324 2.98 -13.83 16.89
CA ARG A 324 2.61 -12.87 15.85
C ARG A 324 2.48 -11.49 16.48
N PRO A 325 3.09 -10.44 15.89
CA PRO A 325 3.05 -9.11 16.48
C PRO A 325 1.64 -8.52 16.38
N LEU A 326 1.25 -7.77 17.40
CA LEU A 326 -0.03 -7.06 17.46
C LEU A 326 0.08 -5.78 18.29
N VAL A 327 -0.92 -4.91 18.17
CA VAL A 327 -1.05 -3.70 18.98
C VAL A 327 -1.97 -3.98 20.16
N GLU A 328 -1.54 -3.59 21.36
CA GLU A 328 -2.33 -3.64 22.58
C GLU A 328 -2.58 -2.22 23.10
N ILE A 329 -3.86 -1.87 23.27
CA ILE A 329 -4.31 -0.61 23.87
C ILE A 329 -4.92 -0.92 25.23
N GLU A 330 -4.40 -0.27 26.28
CA GLU A 330 -4.99 -0.27 27.61
C GLU A 330 -5.85 0.98 27.77
N LEU A 331 -7.13 0.78 28.09
CA LEU A 331 -8.08 1.86 28.33
C LEU A 331 -8.07 2.27 29.80
N ASP A 332 -8.40 3.53 30.07
CA ASP A 332 -8.67 3.97 31.44
C ASP A 332 -9.90 3.25 32.03
N SER A 333 -9.99 3.26 33.36
CA SER A 333 -11.07 2.58 34.09
C SER A 333 -12.47 3.11 33.78
N LEU A 334 -12.61 4.40 33.44
CA LEU A 334 -13.91 5.02 33.16
C LEU A 334 -14.42 4.56 31.79
N CYS A 335 -13.55 4.54 30.78
CA CYS A 335 -13.89 4.10 29.45
C CYS A 335 -14.06 2.58 29.38
N ALA A 336 -13.24 1.81 30.09
CA ALA A 336 -13.43 0.36 30.24
C ALA A 336 -14.79 0.03 30.91
N ALA A 337 -15.20 0.79 31.92
CA ALA A 337 -16.51 0.63 32.57
C ALA A 337 -17.67 0.94 31.61
N ARG A 338 -17.58 2.06 30.86
CA ARG A 338 -18.60 2.43 29.85
C ARG A 338 -18.74 1.37 28.75
N LEU A 339 -17.63 0.80 28.30
CA LEU A 339 -17.66 -0.32 27.35
C LEU A 339 -18.27 -1.58 27.98
N GLY A 340 -18.05 -1.82 29.28
CA GLY A 340 -18.65 -2.95 29.98
C GLY A 340 -20.15 -2.84 30.26
N GLU A 341 -20.65 -1.62 30.44
CA GLU A 341 -22.09 -1.37 30.62
C GLU A 341 -22.89 -1.57 29.33
N ASP A 342 -22.27 -1.35 28.16
CA ASP A 342 -22.90 -1.64 26.87
C ASP A 342 -22.84 -3.15 26.56
N GLY A 343 -23.71 -3.92 27.21
CA GLY A 343 -23.83 -5.37 27.05
C GLY A 343 -24.09 -5.83 25.60
N ARG A 344 -24.34 -4.92 24.66
CA ARG A 344 -24.44 -5.19 23.22
C ARG A 344 -23.07 -5.42 22.56
N LEU A 345 -21.98 -5.03 23.20
CA LEU A 345 -20.62 -5.20 22.67
C LEU A 345 -20.14 -6.65 22.76
N VAL A 346 -20.60 -7.39 23.77
CA VAL A 346 -20.18 -8.77 23.98
C VAL A 346 -20.55 -9.63 22.76
N ASP A 347 -19.59 -10.41 22.28
CA ASP A 347 -19.71 -11.30 21.11
C ASP A 347 -19.98 -10.55 19.78
N ARG A 348 -19.66 -9.25 19.72
CA ARG A 348 -19.69 -8.45 18.47
C ARG A 348 -18.27 -8.01 18.06
N PRO A 349 -18.02 -7.80 16.76
CA PRO A 349 -16.77 -7.21 16.30
C PRO A 349 -16.67 -5.74 16.73
N LEU A 350 -15.53 -5.38 17.28
CA LEU A 350 -15.15 -4.02 17.61
C LEU A 350 -14.18 -3.52 16.55
N ALA A 351 -14.67 -2.73 15.61
CA ALA A 351 -13.83 -2.18 14.56
C ALA A 351 -12.86 -1.15 15.15
N VAL A 352 -11.57 -1.38 14.95
CA VAL A 352 -10.51 -0.43 15.26
C VAL A 352 -10.22 0.37 14.00
N VAL A 353 -10.69 1.62 13.98
CA VAL A 353 -10.59 2.50 12.82
C VAL A 353 -9.47 3.50 13.05
N VAL A 354 -8.43 3.44 12.21
CA VAL A 354 -7.31 4.40 12.25
C VAL A 354 -7.27 5.16 10.94
N ASP A 355 -7.27 6.49 11.01
CA ASP A 355 -7.27 7.36 9.83
C ASP A 355 -8.41 7.03 8.86
N ARG A 356 -9.61 6.80 9.41
CA ARG A 356 -10.84 6.42 8.69
C ARG A 356 -10.80 5.04 8.00
N ARG A 357 -9.77 4.23 8.24
CA ARG A 357 -9.65 2.87 7.71
C ARG A 357 -9.79 1.83 8.83
N VAL A 358 -10.56 0.78 8.60
CA VAL A 358 -10.67 -0.34 9.56
C VAL A 358 -9.36 -1.11 9.52
N VAL A 359 -8.58 -1.07 10.60
CA VAL A 359 -7.33 -1.82 10.72
C VAL A 359 -7.60 -3.28 11.08
N ASP A 360 -8.54 -3.51 11.99
CA ASP A 360 -8.93 -4.82 12.48
C ASP A 360 -10.31 -4.74 13.14
N ALA A 361 -10.94 -5.89 13.39
CA ALA A 361 -12.26 -5.99 14.00
C ALA A 361 -12.36 -7.18 15.00
N PRO A 362 -11.58 -7.17 16.09
CA PRO A 362 -11.60 -8.25 17.09
C PRO A 362 -12.98 -8.42 17.73
N ILE A 363 -13.35 -9.67 18.03
CA ILE A 363 -14.57 -9.97 18.79
C ILE A 363 -14.35 -9.63 20.26
N VAL A 364 -15.23 -8.81 20.82
CA VAL A 364 -15.17 -8.44 22.25
C VAL A 364 -15.66 -9.60 23.11
N ARG A 365 -14.81 -10.07 24.02
CA ARG A 365 -15.15 -11.12 24.99
C ARG A 365 -15.39 -10.52 26.38
N ARG A 366 -16.26 -11.16 27.18
CA ARG A 366 -16.46 -10.80 28.58
C ARG A 366 -15.11 -10.85 29.33
N GLY A 367 -14.77 -9.77 30.03
CA GLY A 367 -13.54 -9.65 30.81
C GLY A 367 -12.35 -9.01 30.07
N GLN A 368 -12.46 -8.67 28.78
CA GLN A 368 -11.39 -8.00 28.01
C GLN A 368 -11.65 -6.52 27.71
N LEU A 369 -12.64 -5.91 28.35
CA LEU A 369 -13.14 -4.56 28.01
C LEU A 369 -12.16 -3.41 28.33
N GLY A 370 -11.10 -3.67 29.11
CA GLY A 370 -10.04 -2.71 29.39
C GLY A 370 -8.79 -2.86 28.52
N ILE A 371 -8.68 -3.92 27.72
CA ILE A 371 -7.52 -4.21 26.88
C ILE A 371 -7.99 -4.60 25.49
N ILE A 372 -7.70 -3.76 24.50
CA ILE A 372 -8.01 -4.04 23.10
C ILE A 372 -6.73 -4.54 22.42
N ARG A 373 -6.79 -5.75 21.87
CA ARG A 373 -5.70 -6.35 21.06
C ARG A 373 -6.15 -6.44 19.62
N PHE A 374 -5.34 -5.94 18.71
CA PHE A 374 -5.68 -5.90 17.29
C PHE A 374 -4.44 -5.86 16.41
N GLY A 375 -4.60 -6.10 15.11
CA GLY A 375 -3.52 -6.10 14.14
C GLY A 375 -3.01 -7.48 13.75
N LEU A 376 -3.84 -8.52 13.86
CA LEU A 376 -3.43 -9.87 13.47
C LEU A 376 -3.01 -9.91 11.99
N GLY A 377 -1.81 -10.46 11.73
CA GLY A 377 -1.24 -10.53 10.38
C GLY A 377 -0.63 -9.22 9.88
N MET A 378 -0.38 -8.25 10.76
CA MET A 378 0.54 -7.15 10.49
C MET A 378 1.99 -7.62 10.71
N SER A 379 2.93 -7.00 10.01
CA SER A 379 4.36 -7.12 10.24
C SER A 379 4.78 -6.37 11.50
N SER A 380 5.96 -6.71 12.05
CA SER A 380 6.51 -6.00 13.22
C SER A 380 6.71 -4.50 12.97
N ASP A 381 7.04 -4.10 11.75
CA ASP A 381 7.19 -2.70 11.36
C ASP A 381 5.83 -1.99 11.29
N GLU A 382 4.80 -2.61 10.73
CA GLU A 382 3.43 -2.06 10.73
C GLU A 382 2.92 -1.84 12.16
N VAL A 383 3.11 -2.84 13.03
CA VAL A 383 2.73 -2.76 14.44
C VAL A 383 3.48 -1.63 15.14
N ARG A 384 4.80 -1.55 14.96
CA ARG A 384 5.62 -0.48 15.56
C ARG A 384 5.21 0.90 15.07
N GLY A 385 4.95 1.06 13.77
CA GLY A 385 4.47 2.30 13.18
C GLY A 385 3.13 2.72 13.76
N LEU A 386 2.21 1.76 13.94
CA LEU A 386 0.90 2.04 14.51
C LEU A 386 0.98 2.41 15.99
N VAL A 387 1.82 1.72 16.78
CA VAL A 387 2.07 2.08 18.18
C VAL A 387 2.61 3.51 18.28
N ALA A 388 3.63 3.86 17.49
CA ALA A 388 4.21 5.20 17.49
C ALA A 388 3.16 6.28 17.17
N ILE A 389 2.28 6.02 16.19
CA ILE A 389 1.19 6.93 15.79
C ILE A 389 0.16 7.10 16.91
N LEU A 390 -0.27 6.01 17.54
CA LEU A 390 -1.32 6.05 18.55
C LEU A 390 -0.81 6.59 19.90
N GLU A 391 0.41 6.26 20.29
CA GLU A 391 1.06 6.73 21.51
C GLU A 391 1.29 8.25 21.49
N SER A 392 1.71 8.79 20.35
CA SER A 392 1.95 10.23 20.16
C SER A 392 0.68 11.07 19.97
N GLY A 393 -0.46 10.41 19.71
CA GLY A 393 -1.73 11.06 19.43
C GLY A 393 -1.87 11.63 18.01
N PRO A 394 -3.03 12.23 17.70
CA PRO A 394 -3.31 12.75 16.36
C PRO A 394 -2.48 14.00 16.05
N LEU A 395 -2.17 14.20 14.77
CA LEU A 395 -1.55 15.43 14.31
C LEU A 395 -2.55 16.60 14.44
N PRO A 396 -2.11 17.76 14.97
CA PRO A 396 -2.96 18.94 15.07
C PRO A 396 -3.13 19.67 13.72
N VAL A 397 -2.40 19.26 12.69
CA VAL A 397 -2.42 19.81 11.33
C VAL A 397 -2.07 18.71 10.33
N ALA A 398 -2.70 18.68 9.16
CA ALA A 398 -2.39 17.67 8.15
C ALA A 398 -1.03 17.98 7.51
N LEU A 399 -0.06 17.08 7.63
CA LEU A 399 1.27 17.21 7.05
C LEU A 399 1.42 16.34 5.81
N VAL A 400 2.21 16.80 4.85
CA VAL A 400 2.65 16.03 3.69
C VAL A 400 4.17 16.10 3.57
N VAL A 401 4.77 15.01 3.07
CA VAL A 401 6.19 15.00 2.73
C VAL A 401 6.37 15.79 1.44
N LYS A 402 7.21 16.83 1.45
CA LYS A 402 7.54 17.63 0.28
C LYS A 402 8.86 17.22 -0.36
N GLU A 403 9.84 16.92 0.47
CA GLU A 403 11.19 16.67 0.01
C GLU A 403 11.87 15.64 0.90
N ILE A 404 12.66 14.76 0.29
CA ILE A 404 13.60 13.88 0.98
C ILE A 404 14.94 14.00 0.24
N THR A 405 15.98 14.38 0.96
CA THR A 405 17.32 14.63 0.42
C THR A 405 18.35 13.93 1.29
N ALA A 406 19.11 13.01 0.70
CA ALA A 406 20.26 12.38 1.36
C ALA A 406 21.45 13.35 1.38
N ARG A 407 22.11 13.47 2.53
CA ARG A 407 23.28 14.30 2.79
C ARG A 407 24.52 13.46 3.06
#